data_AF-A0A2H0V0N8-F1
#
_entry.id   AF-A0A2H0V0N8-F1
#
_cell.length_a   1.000
_cell.length_b   1.000
_cell.length_c   1.000
_cell.angle_alpha   90.00
_cell.angle_beta   90.00
_cell.angle_gamma   90.00
#
_symmetry.space_group_name_H-M   'P 1'
#
loop_
_entity.id
_entity.type
_entity.pdbx_description
1 polymer ?
#
loop_
_entity_poly.entity_id
_entity_poly.type
_entity_poly.pdbx_seq_one_letter_code
_entity_poly.pdbx_strand_id
1 'polypeptide(L)'
;MVTTNQKTVVKTPSLGGVKREKIQWLPFVWSLIDKHTIASILWRSLVAVCDWRTMSRWLRGKPLVDVVLVTNMRDNIDRKNFLGNYRPSRGHFNGPRYWLRGVAGRTRSLDVTARELINPHMRREAQKKFIDAVRWAQERGAKVILLAAGTKRLFGRDGQELRDLFPDLTFTIGDNGTALILKLEILRALNEAGLTPDNSRIAVLGPYGLLGEQMVIALKKAGYQIIGAGPNGSLQSLADKYGIEICRTFADMGKVDAVVACTHSEEICLNADIVEAIRRQDKKLLVVDVAEPSNLTQAEYDECKDVVIRQDAGNAYARKLKYVLGFLAYRRFRLTRGVTFGCFAEALALQTTLKRNESLQDIDWFAVDEANMEIVAEMFKHDGITIPSPRCFGKKVKSFDLRI
;
A
#
# COMPACT_ATOMS: atom_id res chain seq x y z
N MET A 1 -106.09 -7.33 -5.63
CA MET A 1 -105.47 -6.08 -6.11
C MET A 1 -104.41 -6.44 -7.12
N VAL A 2 -104.71 -6.17 -8.39
CA VAL A 2 -103.81 -6.24 -9.55
C VAL A 2 -103.06 -4.91 -9.59
N THR A 3 -101.75 -4.86 -9.83
CA THR A 3 -101.26 -4.40 -11.14
C THR A 3 -99.78 -4.69 -11.37
N THR A 4 -99.58 -5.09 -12.61
CA THR A 4 -98.40 -5.44 -13.40
C THR A 4 -97.51 -4.27 -13.84
N ASN A 5 -96.29 -4.66 -14.25
CA ASN A 5 -95.47 -4.18 -15.38
C ASN A 5 -94.53 -2.98 -15.23
N GLN A 6 -93.24 -3.23 -15.48
CA GLN A 6 -92.47 -2.78 -16.68
C GLN A 6 -91.02 -3.32 -16.57
N LYS A 7 -90.60 -4.32 -17.36
CA LYS A 7 -89.91 -4.27 -18.68
C LYS A 7 -88.51 -3.59 -18.72
N THR A 8 -87.49 -4.42 -18.98
CA THR A 8 -86.26 -4.26 -19.83
C THR A 8 -85.29 -3.11 -19.53
N VAL A 9 -83.95 -3.29 -19.53
CA VAL A 9 -83.08 -3.54 -20.69
C VAL A 9 -81.72 -4.09 -20.21
N VAL A 10 -81.19 -5.08 -20.94
CA VAL A 10 -79.84 -5.65 -20.79
C VAL A 10 -78.79 -4.71 -21.39
N LYS A 11 -77.74 -4.38 -20.63
CA LYS A 11 -76.46 -3.84 -21.16
C LYS A 11 -75.32 -4.72 -20.67
N THR A 12 -74.72 -5.47 -21.58
CA THR A 12 -73.44 -6.16 -21.39
C THR A 12 -72.31 -5.14 -21.24
N PRO A 13 -71.49 -5.20 -20.16
CA PRO A 13 -70.28 -4.38 -20.05
C PRO A 13 -69.24 -4.86 -21.06
N SER A 14 -68.68 -3.92 -21.81
CA SER A 14 -67.54 -4.16 -22.70
C SER A 14 -66.32 -4.57 -21.86
N LEU A 15 -65.63 -5.61 -22.32
CA LEU A 15 -64.33 -6.02 -21.79
C LEU A 15 -63.32 -4.90 -22.05
N GLY A 16 -63.12 -4.04 -21.05
CA GLY A 16 -62.07 -3.04 -21.02
C GLY A 16 -60.70 -3.70 -21.14
N GLY A 17 -59.98 -3.37 -22.21
CA GLY A 17 -58.63 -3.86 -22.47
C GLY A 17 -57.69 -3.53 -21.31
N VAL A 18 -57.18 -4.56 -20.66
CA VAL A 18 -56.05 -4.47 -19.73
C VAL A 18 -54.85 -3.99 -20.53
N LYS A 19 -54.55 -2.68 -20.45
CA LYS A 19 -53.27 -2.14 -20.92
C LYS A 19 -52.18 -2.89 -20.17
N ARG A 20 -51.35 -3.64 -20.91
CA ARG A 20 -50.08 -4.15 -20.41
C ARG A 20 -49.21 -2.94 -20.05
N GLU A 21 -49.26 -2.51 -18.79
CA GLU A 21 -48.25 -1.63 -18.24
C GLU A 21 -46.91 -2.37 -18.36
N LYS A 22 -46.09 -1.94 -19.31
CA LYS A 22 -44.70 -2.36 -19.40
C LYS A 22 -44.06 -1.96 -18.08
N ILE A 23 -43.70 -2.96 -17.28
CA ILE A 23 -42.96 -2.84 -16.02
C ILE A 23 -41.69 -2.00 -16.28
N GLN A 24 -41.78 -0.69 -16.05
CA GLN A 24 -40.68 0.28 -16.17
C GLN A 24 -39.78 0.31 -14.90
N TRP A 25 -39.92 -0.66 -14.00
CA TRP A 25 -39.15 -0.71 -12.75
C TRP A 25 -37.68 -1.07 -12.93
N LEU A 26 -37.32 -1.76 -14.03
CA LEU A 26 -35.94 -2.19 -14.27
C LEU A 26 -34.98 -0.99 -14.45
N PRO A 27 -35.22 0.00 -15.33
CA PRO A 27 -34.32 1.15 -15.47
C PRO A 27 -34.08 1.94 -14.16
N PHE A 28 -35.10 2.06 -13.31
CA PHE A 28 -35.03 2.84 -12.06
C PHE A 28 -34.15 2.14 -10.99
N VAL A 29 -34.22 0.82 -10.90
CA VAL A 29 -33.36 0.04 -10.00
C VAL A 29 -31.90 0.11 -10.44
N TRP A 30 -31.62 0.15 -11.75
CA TRP A 30 -30.25 0.25 -12.27
C TRP A 30 -29.64 1.66 -12.14
N SER A 31 -30.44 2.73 -12.13
CA SER A 31 -29.93 4.10 -11.85
C SER A 31 -29.57 4.33 -10.38
N LEU A 32 -30.07 3.49 -9.46
CA LEU A 32 -29.78 3.58 -8.02
C LEU A 32 -28.49 2.83 -7.63
N ILE A 33 -27.99 1.93 -8.47
CA ILE A 33 -26.78 1.17 -8.16
C ILE A 33 -25.57 1.92 -8.70
N ASP A 34 -24.82 2.53 -7.78
CA ASP A 34 -23.55 3.20 -8.06
C ASP A 34 -22.59 2.29 -8.85
N LYS A 35 -22.04 2.81 -9.96
CA LYS A 35 -21.15 2.06 -10.88
C LYS A 35 -19.93 1.48 -10.15
N HIS A 36 -19.42 2.16 -9.13
CA HIS A 36 -18.29 1.65 -8.35
C HIS A 36 -18.70 0.43 -7.52
N THR A 37 -19.93 0.38 -7.01
CA THR A 37 -20.46 -0.77 -6.27
C THR A 37 -20.52 -2.02 -7.14
N ILE A 38 -21.05 -1.93 -8.37
CA ILE A 38 -21.09 -3.07 -9.31
C ILE A 38 -19.67 -3.51 -9.67
N ALA A 39 -18.81 -2.56 -10.05
CA ALA A 39 -17.42 -2.86 -10.43
C ALA A 39 -16.64 -3.53 -9.28
N SER A 40 -16.87 -3.06 -8.05
CA SER A 40 -16.29 -3.59 -6.82
C SER A 40 -16.75 -5.03 -6.54
N ILE A 41 -18.06 -5.29 -6.60
CA ILE A 41 -18.63 -6.64 -6.41
C ILE A 41 -18.09 -7.58 -7.48
N LEU A 42 -18.17 -7.19 -8.74
CA LEU A 42 -17.69 -7.99 -9.87
C LEU A 42 -16.20 -8.33 -9.71
N TRP A 43 -15.36 -7.35 -9.39
CA TRP A 43 -13.94 -7.59 -9.17
C TRP A 43 -13.70 -8.59 -8.03
N ARG A 44 -14.36 -8.45 -6.88
CA ARG A 44 -14.20 -9.39 -5.75
C ARG A 44 -14.66 -10.81 -6.12
N SER A 45 -15.77 -10.94 -6.84
CA SER A 45 -16.28 -12.22 -7.32
C SER A 45 -15.32 -12.87 -8.30
N LEU A 46 -14.79 -12.11 -9.26
CA LEU A 46 -13.79 -12.60 -10.21
C LEU A 46 -12.49 -13.03 -9.50
N VAL A 47 -12.00 -12.27 -8.52
CA VAL A 47 -10.84 -12.67 -7.72
C VAL A 47 -11.12 -13.97 -6.97
N ALA A 48 -12.33 -14.17 -6.46
CA ALA A 48 -12.68 -15.39 -5.74
C ALA A 48 -12.76 -16.62 -6.66
N VAL A 49 -13.43 -16.50 -7.81
CA VAL A 49 -13.66 -17.60 -8.76
C VAL A 49 -12.40 -17.95 -9.55
N CYS A 50 -11.60 -16.96 -9.95
CA CYS A 50 -10.39 -17.20 -10.74
C CYS A 50 -9.18 -17.66 -9.91
N ASP A 51 -9.33 -17.78 -8.58
CA ASP A 51 -8.28 -18.29 -7.70
C ASP A 51 -8.30 -19.82 -7.59
N TRP A 52 -8.12 -20.48 -8.74
CA TRP A 52 -8.10 -21.93 -8.85
C TRP A 52 -7.06 -22.59 -7.92
N ARG A 53 -5.98 -21.88 -7.59
CA ARG A 53 -4.93 -22.38 -6.69
C ARG A 53 -5.45 -22.51 -5.26
N THR A 54 -6.23 -21.55 -4.76
CA THR A 54 -6.89 -21.70 -3.45
C THR A 54 -7.91 -22.83 -3.49
N MET A 55 -8.68 -22.99 -4.58
CA MET A 55 -9.61 -24.12 -4.71
C MET A 55 -8.88 -25.47 -4.67
N SER A 56 -7.76 -25.59 -5.40
CA SER A 56 -6.92 -26.79 -5.37
C SER A 56 -6.35 -27.08 -3.98
N ARG A 57 -5.99 -26.05 -3.21
CA ARG A 57 -5.53 -26.22 -1.82
C ARG A 57 -6.64 -26.71 -0.91
N TRP A 58 -7.83 -26.13 -1.02
CA TRP A 58 -9.01 -26.55 -0.28
C TRP A 58 -9.33 -28.03 -0.52
N LEU A 59 -9.37 -28.46 -1.79
CA LEU A 59 -9.60 -29.86 -2.16
C LEU A 59 -8.53 -30.83 -1.63
N ARG A 60 -7.32 -30.34 -1.33
CA ARG A 60 -6.20 -31.12 -0.78
C ARG A 60 -6.06 -30.99 0.74
N GLY A 61 -7.03 -30.39 1.43
CA GLY A 61 -6.97 -30.16 2.88
C GLY A 61 -5.81 -29.24 3.31
N LYS A 62 -5.26 -28.43 2.42
CA LYS A 62 -4.18 -27.48 2.75
C LYS A 62 -4.76 -26.16 3.26
N PRO A 63 -4.02 -25.41 4.11
CA PRO A 63 -4.40 -24.06 4.53
C PRO A 63 -4.83 -23.19 3.35
N LEU A 64 -5.87 -22.37 3.48
CA LEU A 64 -6.38 -21.59 2.35
C LEU A 64 -5.51 -20.37 2.03
N VAL A 65 -4.87 -19.83 3.06
CA VAL A 65 -3.92 -18.72 3.00
C VAL A 65 -2.72 -19.07 3.87
N ASP A 66 -1.54 -18.62 3.47
CA ASP A 66 -0.32 -18.76 4.27
C ASP A 66 0.06 -17.42 4.92
N VAL A 67 -0.19 -16.30 4.23
CA VAL A 67 0.11 -14.93 4.68
C VAL A 67 -1.10 -14.03 4.53
N VAL A 68 -1.39 -13.23 5.54
CA VAL A 68 -2.43 -12.19 5.46
C VAL A 68 -1.85 -10.81 5.73
N LEU A 69 -2.14 -9.87 4.84
CA LEU A 69 -1.65 -8.51 4.90
C LEU A 69 -2.82 -7.62 5.26
N VAL A 70 -2.87 -7.23 6.54
CA VAL A 70 -3.97 -6.44 7.07
C VAL A 70 -3.65 -4.97 6.87
N THR A 71 -4.52 -4.23 6.19
CA THR A 71 -4.28 -2.82 5.82
C THR A 71 -5.52 -1.98 6.04
N ASN A 72 -5.35 -0.69 6.30
CA ASN A 72 -6.42 0.30 6.15
C ASN A 72 -6.58 0.69 4.67
N MET A 73 -7.68 1.37 4.36
CA MET A 73 -7.86 2.07 3.08
C MET A 73 -7.00 3.33 3.08
N ARG A 74 -6.45 3.72 1.93
CA ARG A 74 -5.68 4.97 1.84
C ARG A 74 -6.57 6.18 2.13
N ASP A 75 -7.67 6.28 1.39
CA ASP A 75 -8.57 7.43 1.39
C ASP A 75 -10.02 7.00 1.04
N ASN A 76 -10.92 7.97 0.96
CA ASN A 76 -12.31 7.73 0.58
C ASN A 76 -12.49 7.34 -0.90
N ILE A 77 -11.53 7.68 -1.77
CA ILE A 77 -11.56 7.30 -3.19
C ILE A 77 -11.28 5.81 -3.30
N ASP A 78 -10.27 5.30 -2.61
CA ASP A 78 -9.98 3.87 -2.50
C ASP A 78 -11.15 3.13 -1.84
N ARG A 79 -11.72 3.66 -0.75
CA ARG A 79 -12.97 3.14 -0.15
C ARG A 79 -14.07 2.98 -1.19
N LYS A 80 -14.38 4.04 -1.94
CA LYS A 80 -15.41 4.00 -2.99
C LYS A 80 -15.04 3.01 -4.10
N ASN A 81 -13.79 2.96 -4.53
CA ASN A 81 -13.35 2.04 -5.57
C ASN A 81 -13.51 0.58 -5.14
N PHE A 82 -13.05 0.23 -3.94
CA PHE A 82 -13.02 -1.15 -3.46
C PHE A 82 -14.31 -1.64 -2.84
N LEU A 83 -15.20 -0.75 -2.37
CA LEU A 83 -16.45 -1.11 -1.71
C LEU A 83 -17.69 -0.52 -2.38
N GLY A 84 -17.59 0.62 -3.05
CA GLY A 84 -18.74 1.42 -3.43
C GLY A 84 -19.59 1.76 -2.20
N ASN A 85 -20.88 1.47 -2.26
CA ASN A 85 -21.83 1.64 -1.17
C ASN A 85 -21.89 0.42 -0.22
N TYR A 86 -21.25 -0.70 -0.57
CA TYR A 86 -21.20 -1.88 0.30
C TYR A 86 -20.37 -1.59 1.56
N ARG A 87 -20.82 -2.08 2.71
CA ARG A 87 -20.07 -2.03 3.97
C ARG A 87 -19.93 -3.45 4.52
N PRO A 88 -18.70 -3.95 4.75
CA PRO A 88 -18.52 -5.30 5.26
C PRO A 88 -19.03 -5.38 6.69
N SER A 89 -19.86 -6.39 7.00
CA SER A 89 -20.46 -6.57 8.34
C SER A 89 -19.43 -6.70 9.46
N ARG A 90 -18.29 -7.33 9.17
CA ARG A 90 -17.15 -7.45 10.10
C ARG A 90 -16.25 -6.21 10.14
N GLY A 91 -16.49 -5.22 9.28
CA GLY A 91 -15.61 -4.05 9.14
C GLY A 91 -14.30 -4.32 8.39
N HIS A 92 -14.12 -5.50 7.79
CA HIS A 92 -12.97 -5.84 6.96
C HIS A 92 -13.36 -6.80 5.81
N PHE A 93 -12.62 -6.79 4.70
CA PHE A 93 -12.98 -7.52 3.48
C PHE A 93 -11.76 -8.06 2.72
N ASN A 94 -12.00 -8.97 1.77
CA ASN A 94 -10.95 -9.58 0.95
C ASN A 94 -10.47 -8.60 -0.12
N GLY A 95 -9.18 -8.29 -0.11
CA GLY A 95 -8.51 -7.60 -1.20
C GLY A 95 -7.85 -8.59 -2.17
N PRO A 96 -6.79 -8.15 -2.88
CA PRO A 96 -6.03 -9.01 -3.78
C PRO A 96 -5.49 -10.27 -3.14
N ARG A 97 -5.13 -11.19 -4.03
CA ARG A 97 -4.49 -12.44 -3.70
C ARG A 97 -3.24 -12.58 -4.55
N TYR A 98 -2.18 -13.06 -3.92
CA TYR A 98 -0.87 -13.18 -4.54
C TYR A 98 -0.24 -14.52 -4.21
N TRP A 99 0.63 -14.95 -5.12
CA TRP A 99 1.32 -16.22 -5.06
C TRP A 99 2.79 -15.99 -5.30
N LEU A 100 3.64 -16.39 -4.35
CA LEU A 100 5.09 -16.38 -4.48
C LEU A 100 5.61 -17.75 -4.06
N ARG A 101 6.22 -18.50 -4.99
CA ARG A 101 6.86 -19.81 -4.69
C ARG A 101 5.99 -20.78 -3.86
N GLY A 102 4.68 -20.82 -4.13
CA GLY A 102 3.75 -21.70 -3.41
C GLY A 102 3.25 -21.14 -2.07
N VAL A 103 3.69 -19.95 -1.66
CA VAL A 103 3.10 -19.14 -0.60
C VAL A 103 1.85 -18.42 -1.14
N ALA A 104 0.72 -18.60 -0.46
CA ALA A 104 -0.55 -17.96 -0.75
C ALA A 104 -0.73 -16.72 0.15
N GLY A 105 -0.53 -15.53 -0.40
CA GLY A 105 -0.76 -14.27 0.30
C GLY A 105 -2.13 -13.66 -0.03
N ARG A 106 -2.72 -12.93 0.92
CA ARG A 106 -3.98 -12.23 0.72
C ARG A 106 -4.05 -10.91 1.47
N THR A 107 -4.49 -9.84 0.81
CA THR A 107 -4.82 -8.59 1.51
C THR A 107 -6.14 -8.75 2.26
N ARG A 108 -6.19 -8.27 3.49
CA ARG A 108 -7.42 -8.08 4.25
C ARG A 108 -7.53 -6.60 4.61
N SER A 109 -8.41 -5.89 3.92
CA SER A 109 -8.55 -4.45 4.10
C SER A 109 -9.61 -4.15 5.15
N LEU A 110 -9.27 -3.32 6.13
CA LEU A 110 -10.18 -2.73 7.09
C LEU A 110 -10.97 -1.61 6.40
N ASP A 111 -12.27 -1.53 6.64
CA ASP A 111 -13.08 -0.38 6.23
C ASP A 111 -12.87 0.79 7.20
N VAL A 112 -11.64 1.31 7.18
CA VAL A 112 -11.12 2.46 7.92
C VAL A 112 -10.08 3.13 7.01
N THR A 113 -10.11 4.46 6.90
CA THR A 113 -9.13 5.23 6.12
C THR A 113 -7.92 5.65 6.95
N ALA A 114 -6.83 6.06 6.30
CA ALA A 114 -5.66 6.59 7.00
C ALA A 114 -6.00 7.81 7.87
N ARG A 115 -6.85 8.71 7.36
CA ARG A 115 -7.32 9.90 8.09
C ARG A 115 -8.11 9.53 9.34
N GLU A 116 -8.97 8.52 9.27
CA GLU A 116 -9.76 8.07 10.42
C GLU A 116 -8.88 7.50 11.54
N LEU A 117 -7.75 6.86 11.22
CA LEU A 117 -6.84 6.31 12.23
C LEU A 117 -6.16 7.36 13.12
N ILE A 118 -6.21 8.65 12.74
CA ILE A 118 -5.71 9.76 13.57
C ILE A 118 -6.63 9.95 14.79
N ASN A 119 -7.93 9.67 14.65
CA ASN A 119 -8.90 9.83 15.72
C ASN A 119 -8.78 8.66 16.74
N PRO A 120 -8.60 8.94 18.05
CA PRO A 120 -8.42 7.89 19.07
C PRO A 120 -9.58 6.89 19.16
N HIS A 121 -10.83 7.35 19.01
CA HIS A 121 -12.00 6.47 19.02
C HIS A 121 -11.99 5.53 17.82
N MET A 122 -11.75 6.07 16.62
CA MET A 122 -11.68 5.28 15.39
C MET A 122 -10.48 4.31 15.39
N ARG A 123 -9.38 4.67 16.05
CA ARG A 123 -8.23 3.78 16.25
C ARG A 123 -8.59 2.55 17.09
N ARG A 124 -9.38 2.72 18.17
CA ARG A 124 -9.90 1.58 18.97
C ARG A 124 -10.81 0.67 18.17
N GLU A 125 -11.70 1.25 17.36
CA GLU A 125 -12.56 0.47 16.46
C GLU A 125 -11.73 -0.25 15.38
N ALA A 126 -10.67 0.36 14.88
CA ALA A 126 -9.74 -0.28 13.95
C ALA A 126 -8.97 -1.44 14.60
N GLN A 127 -8.56 -1.34 15.86
CA GLN A 127 -7.94 -2.44 16.61
C GLN A 127 -8.88 -3.66 16.68
N LYS A 128 -10.16 -3.45 17.03
CA LYS A 128 -11.16 -4.53 17.07
C LYS A 128 -11.32 -5.20 15.71
N LYS A 129 -11.46 -4.41 14.63
CA LYS A 129 -11.54 -4.91 13.25
C LYS A 129 -10.27 -5.64 12.82
N PHE A 130 -9.11 -5.19 13.27
CA PHE A 130 -7.83 -5.84 13.00
C PHE A 130 -7.76 -7.21 13.69
N ILE A 131 -8.11 -7.30 14.99
CA ILE A 131 -8.15 -8.56 15.73
C ILE A 131 -9.12 -9.55 15.06
N ASP A 132 -10.30 -9.10 14.62
CA ASP A 132 -11.24 -9.96 13.87
C ASP A 132 -10.65 -10.44 12.53
N ALA A 133 -9.89 -9.57 11.84
CA ALA A 133 -9.16 -9.94 10.63
C ALA A 133 -8.07 -10.99 10.88
N VAL A 134 -7.38 -10.93 12.03
CA VAL A 134 -6.37 -11.92 12.43
C VAL A 134 -7.03 -13.25 12.77
N ARG A 135 -8.12 -13.27 13.55
CA ARG A 135 -8.89 -14.50 13.82
C ARG A 135 -9.33 -15.18 12.54
N TRP A 136 -9.90 -14.39 11.62
CA TRP A 136 -10.29 -14.86 10.29
C TRP A 136 -9.11 -15.49 9.52
N ALA A 137 -7.91 -14.91 9.64
CA ALA A 137 -6.70 -15.39 8.98
C ALA A 137 -6.19 -16.70 9.60
N GLN A 138 -6.13 -16.77 10.93
CA GLN A 138 -5.71 -17.95 11.68
C GLN A 138 -6.61 -19.16 11.41
N GLU A 139 -7.94 -18.96 11.42
CA GLU A 139 -8.94 -19.99 11.06
C GLU A 139 -8.70 -20.59 9.65
N ARG A 140 -8.00 -19.86 8.78
CA ARG A 140 -7.71 -20.27 7.40
C ARG A 140 -6.27 -20.77 7.22
N GLY A 141 -5.55 -20.89 8.33
CA GLY A 141 -4.20 -21.43 8.44
C GLY A 141 -3.09 -20.47 8.06
N ALA A 142 -3.34 -19.14 8.10
CA ALA A 142 -2.26 -18.18 8.00
C ALA A 142 -1.25 -18.39 9.14
N LYS A 143 0.03 -18.17 8.86
CA LYS A 143 1.13 -18.23 9.83
C LYS A 143 1.89 -16.91 9.95
N VAL A 144 1.80 -16.05 8.93
CA VAL A 144 2.38 -14.69 8.97
C VAL A 144 1.28 -13.65 8.79
N ILE A 145 1.29 -12.64 9.64
CA ILE A 145 0.42 -11.47 9.57
C ILE A 145 1.28 -10.21 9.39
N LEU A 146 1.02 -9.46 8.33
CA LEU A 146 1.60 -8.13 8.13
C LEU A 146 0.64 -7.04 8.62
N LEU A 147 1.13 -6.14 9.46
CA LEU A 147 0.49 -4.87 9.80
C LEU A 147 0.89 -3.82 8.76
N ALA A 148 0.14 -3.72 7.65
CA ALA A 148 0.48 -2.83 6.55
C ALA A 148 -0.02 -1.39 6.75
N ALA A 149 0.66 -0.45 6.09
CA ALA A 149 0.29 0.97 6.04
C ALA A 149 0.10 1.61 7.42
N GLY A 150 -1.07 2.19 7.71
CA GLY A 150 -1.35 2.81 9.00
C GLY A 150 -1.59 1.81 10.14
N THR A 151 -1.84 0.53 9.83
CA THR A 151 -2.19 -0.47 10.85
C THR A 151 -1.01 -0.86 11.75
N LYS A 152 0.24 -0.65 11.32
CA LYS A 152 1.43 -0.87 12.17
C LYS A 152 1.47 -0.03 13.43
N ARG A 153 0.68 1.04 13.50
CA ARG A 153 0.57 1.90 14.68
C ARG A 153 -0.51 1.43 15.65
N LEU A 154 -1.25 0.36 15.37
CA LEU A 154 -2.41 -0.02 16.19
C LEU A 154 -2.02 -0.67 17.52
N PHE A 155 -0.91 -1.40 17.61
CA PHE A 155 -0.61 -2.30 18.75
C PHE A 155 0.73 -2.01 19.43
N GLY A 156 1.02 -0.72 19.68
CA GLY A 156 2.29 -0.33 20.30
C GLY A 156 3.48 -0.48 19.35
N ARG A 157 4.70 -0.46 19.93
CA ARG A 157 5.97 -0.56 19.16
C ARG A 157 6.46 -1.99 18.98
N ASP A 158 6.06 -2.92 19.83
CA ASP A 158 6.52 -4.32 19.89
C ASP A 158 5.44 -5.33 19.47
N GLY A 159 4.18 -4.88 19.37
CA GLY A 159 3.05 -5.74 19.06
C GLY A 159 2.74 -6.76 20.15
N GLN A 160 3.14 -6.53 21.40
CA GLN A 160 3.02 -7.52 22.48
C GLN A 160 1.60 -8.05 22.62
N GLU A 161 0.60 -7.15 22.59
CA GLU A 161 -0.82 -7.52 22.65
C GLU A 161 -1.22 -8.55 21.58
N LEU A 162 -0.68 -8.44 20.37
CA LEU A 162 -0.98 -9.38 19.28
C LEU A 162 -0.29 -10.73 19.51
N ARG A 163 0.95 -10.72 20.01
CA ARG A 163 1.71 -11.94 20.31
C ARG A 163 1.05 -12.74 21.43
N ASP A 164 0.52 -12.07 22.45
CA ASP A 164 -0.22 -12.69 23.55
C ASP A 164 -1.54 -13.31 23.08
N LEU A 165 -2.28 -12.59 22.22
CA LEU A 165 -3.58 -13.06 21.70
C LEU A 165 -3.43 -14.19 20.67
N PHE A 166 -2.32 -14.23 19.94
CA PHE A 166 -2.11 -15.14 18.81
C PHE A 166 -0.68 -15.71 18.79
N PRO A 167 -0.31 -16.54 19.78
CA PRO A 167 1.07 -17.01 19.97
C PRO A 167 1.58 -17.88 18.81
N ASP A 168 0.68 -18.49 18.03
CA ASP A 168 1.04 -19.33 16.87
C ASP A 168 1.30 -18.55 15.57
N LEU A 169 1.23 -17.22 15.61
CA LEU A 169 1.40 -16.34 14.44
C LEU A 169 2.68 -15.52 14.54
N THR A 170 3.36 -15.37 13.41
CA THR A 170 4.44 -14.40 13.24
C THR A 170 3.85 -13.08 12.77
N PHE A 171 4.04 -12.02 13.54
CA PHE A 171 3.67 -10.66 13.16
C PHE A 171 4.88 -9.91 12.61
N THR A 172 4.67 -9.08 11.60
CA THR A 172 5.67 -8.14 11.08
C THR A 172 5.01 -6.81 10.71
N ILE A 173 5.76 -5.71 10.74
CA ILE A 173 5.35 -4.43 10.14
C ILE A 173 5.91 -4.23 8.71
N GLY A 174 6.79 -5.11 8.25
CA GLY A 174 7.34 -5.14 6.90
C GLY A 174 8.33 -4.02 6.57
N ASP A 175 8.74 -3.24 7.57
CA ASP A 175 9.58 -2.07 7.36
C ASP A 175 11.06 -2.46 7.16
N ASN A 176 11.51 -3.66 7.57
CA ASN A 176 12.86 -4.16 7.29
C ASN A 176 13.06 -4.42 5.79
N GLY A 177 12.13 -5.13 5.16
CA GLY A 177 12.14 -5.38 3.72
C GLY A 177 11.92 -4.11 2.92
N THR A 178 11.10 -3.18 3.42
CA THR A 178 10.93 -1.87 2.79
C THR A 178 12.21 -1.04 2.85
N ALA A 179 12.86 -0.95 4.02
CA ALA A 179 14.11 -0.23 4.21
C ALA A 179 15.25 -0.83 3.37
N LEU A 180 15.37 -2.16 3.33
CA LEU A 180 16.35 -2.85 2.51
C LEU A 180 16.19 -2.50 1.01
N ILE A 181 14.98 -2.62 0.48
CA ILE A 181 14.69 -2.29 -0.93
C ILE A 181 14.94 -0.83 -1.21
N LEU A 182 14.49 0.06 -0.33
CA LEU A 182 14.67 1.50 -0.47
C LEU A 182 16.16 1.88 -0.50
N LYS A 183 16.96 1.30 0.40
CA LYS A 183 18.42 1.45 0.42
C LYS A 183 19.03 1.05 -0.94
N LEU A 184 18.65 -0.11 -1.46
CA LEU A 184 19.15 -0.60 -2.76
C LEU A 184 18.71 0.31 -3.92
N GLU A 185 17.48 0.80 -3.92
CA GLU A 185 16.95 1.69 -4.97
C GLU A 185 17.60 3.08 -4.95
N ILE A 186 17.89 3.62 -3.77
CA ILE A 186 18.57 4.90 -3.61
C ILE A 186 20.02 4.78 -4.09
N LEU A 187 20.78 3.82 -3.57
CA LEU A 187 22.19 3.67 -3.94
C LEU A 187 22.35 3.41 -5.45
N ARG A 188 21.46 2.60 -6.05
CA ARG A 188 21.42 2.42 -7.50
C ARG A 188 21.14 3.74 -8.22
N ALA A 189 20.12 4.50 -7.80
CA ALA A 189 19.74 5.74 -8.46
C ALA A 189 20.81 6.84 -8.35
N LEU A 190 21.46 6.96 -7.19
CA LEU A 190 22.59 7.87 -7.01
C LEU A 190 23.75 7.50 -7.94
N ASN A 191 24.11 6.22 -7.99
CA ASN A 191 25.16 5.73 -8.88
C ASN A 191 24.82 5.93 -10.37
N GLU A 192 23.59 5.61 -10.80
CA GLU A 192 23.15 5.82 -12.19
C GLU A 192 23.07 7.31 -12.55
N ALA A 193 22.85 8.19 -11.57
CA ALA A 193 22.87 9.64 -11.74
C ALA A 193 24.28 10.26 -11.69
N GLY A 194 25.32 9.46 -11.46
CA GLY A 194 26.70 9.93 -11.31
C GLY A 194 26.94 10.75 -10.04
N LEU A 195 26.11 10.58 -9.01
CA LEU A 195 26.23 11.28 -7.74
C LEU A 195 27.17 10.51 -6.79
N THR A 196 28.32 11.11 -6.50
CA THR A 196 29.37 10.52 -5.64
C THR A 196 29.40 11.17 -4.25
N PRO A 197 29.85 10.46 -3.21
CA PRO A 197 29.95 10.99 -1.85
C PRO A 197 30.69 12.34 -1.73
N ASP A 198 31.79 12.52 -2.49
CA ASP A 198 32.68 13.67 -2.36
C ASP A 198 32.08 15.01 -2.81
N ASN A 199 31.01 14.98 -3.62
CA ASN A 199 30.48 16.18 -4.28
C ASN A 199 28.95 16.31 -4.25
N SER A 200 28.26 15.36 -3.63
CA SER A 200 26.80 15.27 -3.68
C SER A 200 26.20 15.51 -2.29
N ARG A 201 25.23 16.42 -2.24
CA ARG A 201 24.45 16.71 -1.04
C ARG A 201 23.03 16.17 -1.20
N ILE A 202 22.62 15.32 -0.26
CA ILE A 202 21.38 14.56 -0.31
C ILE A 202 20.42 15.03 0.78
N ALA A 203 19.22 15.46 0.40
CA ALA A 203 18.16 15.74 1.35
C ALA A 203 17.38 14.46 1.70
N VAL A 204 17.09 14.25 2.98
CA VAL A 204 16.16 13.20 3.44
C VAL A 204 14.95 13.87 4.07
N LEU A 205 13.77 13.74 3.45
CA LEU A 205 12.52 14.32 3.96
C LEU A 205 11.84 13.33 4.90
N GLY A 206 11.57 13.77 6.14
CA GLY A 206 11.05 12.93 7.21
C GLY A 206 12.05 11.92 7.77
N PRO A 207 13.29 12.33 8.12
CA PRO A 207 14.33 11.41 8.59
C PRO A 207 13.99 10.79 9.96
N TYR A 208 13.09 11.40 10.73
CA TYR A 208 12.66 10.91 12.05
C TYR A 208 11.68 9.73 12.01
N GLY A 209 11.23 9.31 10.82
CA GLY A 209 10.45 8.08 10.64
C GLY A 209 11.36 6.86 10.46
N LEU A 210 10.84 5.66 10.70
CA LEU A 210 11.59 4.40 10.60
C LEU A 210 12.40 4.27 9.28
N LEU A 211 11.76 4.51 8.14
CA LEU A 211 12.45 4.43 6.84
C LEU A 211 13.45 5.57 6.64
N GLY A 212 13.08 6.80 7.04
CA GLY A 212 13.94 7.97 6.91
C GLY A 212 15.24 7.84 7.70
N GLU A 213 15.16 7.34 8.93
CA GLU A 213 16.33 7.14 9.80
C GLU A 213 17.27 6.09 9.21
N GLN A 214 16.72 4.98 8.71
CA GLN A 214 17.51 3.96 8.02
C GLN A 214 18.20 4.52 6.76
N MET A 215 17.57 5.45 6.04
CA MET A 215 18.21 6.09 4.88
C MET A 215 19.32 7.06 5.30
N VAL A 216 19.15 7.80 6.40
CA VAL A 216 20.23 8.62 6.98
C VAL A 216 21.44 7.74 7.33
N ILE A 217 21.21 6.63 8.03
CA ILE A 217 22.28 5.68 8.40
C ILE A 217 22.98 5.16 7.14
N ALA A 218 22.21 4.70 6.14
CA ALA A 218 22.76 4.12 4.91
C ALA A 218 23.58 5.14 4.09
N LEU A 219 23.06 6.35 3.91
CA LEU A 219 23.74 7.42 3.17
C LEU A 219 24.98 7.90 3.90
N LYS A 220 24.93 7.98 5.25
CA LYS A 220 26.07 8.40 6.06
C LYS A 220 27.19 7.35 6.00
N LYS A 221 26.84 6.06 6.10
CA LYS A 221 27.78 4.94 5.92
C LYS A 221 28.41 4.93 4.52
N ALA A 222 27.68 5.40 3.52
CA ALA A 222 28.18 5.58 2.15
C ALA A 222 28.99 6.88 1.95
N GLY A 223 29.11 7.75 2.96
CA GLY A 223 29.95 8.96 2.94
C GLY A 223 29.30 10.20 2.35
N TYR A 224 28.00 10.19 2.05
CA TYR A 224 27.33 11.37 1.47
C TYR A 224 27.16 12.49 2.49
N GLN A 225 27.15 13.74 2.00
CA GLN A 225 26.68 14.89 2.77
C GLN A 225 25.15 14.85 2.86
N ILE A 226 24.60 14.95 4.06
CA ILE A 226 23.16 14.76 4.30
C ILE A 226 22.58 15.98 5.02
N ILE A 227 21.41 16.41 4.53
CA ILE A 227 20.52 17.32 5.26
C ILE A 227 19.18 16.62 5.52
N GLY A 228 18.80 16.55 6.80
CA GLY A 228 17.49 16.05 7.21
C GLY A 228 16.45 17.17 7.25
N ALA A 229 15.25 16.95 6.70
CA ALA A 229 14.22 17.98 6.66
C ALA A 229 12.86 17.51 7.18
N GLY A 230 12.20 18.38 7.94
CA GLY A 230 10.79 18.23 8.32
C GLY A 230 10.40 18.99 9.59
N PRO A 231 9.09 19.01 9.91
CA PRO A 231 8.55 19.87 10.99
C PRO A 231 8.72 19.28 12.40
N ASN A 232 9.16 18.03 12.54
CA ASN A 232 9.12 17.30 13.80
C ASN A 232 10.24 17.72 14.78
N GLY A 233 9.90 17.94 16.06
CA GLY A 233 10.88 18.28 17.11
C GLY A 233 11.95 17.22 17.35
N SER A 234 11.70 15.94 17.03
CA SER A 234 12.69 14.86 17.10
C SER A 234 13.82 14.99 16.07
N LEU A 235 13.72 15.93 15.13
CA LEU A 235 14.76 16.19 14.12
C LEU A 235 16.10 16.61 14.78
N GLN A 236 16.06 17.36 15.88
CA GLN A 236 17.28 17.75 16.60
C GLN A 236 18.00 16.54 17.20
N SER A 237 17.26 15.65 17.87
CA SER A 237 17.85 14.43 18.43
C SER A 237 18.49 13.54 17.36
N LEU A 238 17.95 13.55 16.14
CA LEU A 238 18.53 12.84 15.00
C LEU A 238 19.80 13.52 14.50
N ALA A 239 19.82 14.85 14.43
CA ALA A 239 21.02 15.63 14.11
C ALA A 239 22.14 15.34 15.12
N ASP A 240 21.84 15.34 16.42
CA ASP A 240 22.80 15.07 17.48
C ASP A 240 23.33 13.63 17.41
N LYS A 241 22.43 12.66 17.18
CA LYS A 241 22.77 11.22 17.09
C LYS A 241 23.64 10.90 15.88
N TYR A 242 23.37 11.51 14.73
CA TYR A 242 24.02 11.18 13.47
C TYR A 242 24.92 12.28 12.93
N GLY A 243 25.12 13.39 13.63
CA GLY A 243 25.95 14.50 13.17
C GLY A 243 25.62 14.96 11.74
N ILE A 244 24.33 15.13 11.44
CA ILE A 244 23.87 15.62 10.12
C ILE A 244 23.32 17.03 10.23
N GLU A 245 23.34 17.76 9.12
CA GLU A 245 22.63 19.04 9.01
C GLU A 245 21.12 18.81 9.04
N ILE A 246 20.37 19.76 9.59
CA ILE A 246 18.91 19.70 9.59
C ILE A 246 18.29 21.04 9.23
N CYS A 247 17.13 21.00 8.59
CA CYS A 247 16.28 22.18 8.38
C CYS A 247 14.80 21.87 8.67
N ARG A 248 14.06 22.91 9.08
CA ARG A 248 12.61 22.80 9.30
C ARG A 248 11.80 23.24 8.08
N THR A 249 12.42 24.02 7.19
CA THR A 249 11.79 24.55 5.98
C THR A 249 12.68 24.30 4.76
N PHE A 250 12.09 24.35 3.56
CA PHE A 250 12.86 24.26 2.31
C PHE A 250 13.74 25.49 2.05
N ALA A 251 13.38 26.66 2.58
CA ALA A 251 14.18 27.88 2.43
C ALA A 251 15.56 27.74 3.07
N ASP A 252 15.63 27.07 4.22
CA ASP A 252 16.88 26.85 4.95
C ASP A 252 17.68 25.64 4.42
N MET A 253 17.10 24.85 3.50
CA MET A 253 17.74 23.63 3.00
C MET A 253 18.97 23.95 2.15
N GLY A 254 18.98 25.08 1.44
CA GLY A 254 19.97 25.37 0.41
C GLY A 254 19.88 24.40 -0.78
N LYS A 255 20.95 24.33 -1.58
CA LYS A 255 20.96 23.51 -2.81
C LYS A 255 21.33 22.05 -2.54
N VAL A 256 20.66 21.12 -3.20
CA VAL A 256 20.88 19.67 -3.10
C VAL A 256 20.87 19.01 -4.48
N ASP A 257 21.52 17.84 -4.56
CA ASP A 257 21.64 17.05 -5.79
C ASP A 257 20.55 15.97 -5.89
N ALA A 258 20.10 15.47 -4.75
CA ALA A 258 19.00 14.52 -4.68
C ALA A 258 18.15 14.70 -3.41
N VAL A 259 16.91 14.23 -3.50
CA VAL A 259 15.95 14.13 -2.40
C VAL A 259 15.51 12.67 -2.24
N VAL A 260 15.57 12.18 -1.01
CA VAL A 260 14.94 10.93 -0.58
C VAL A 260 13.70 11.29 0.24
N ALA A 261 12.52 11.07 -0.33
CA ALA A 261 11.25 11.41 0.30
C ALA A 261 10.65 10.23 1.07
N CYS A 262 10.70 10.30 2.40
CA CYS A 262 10.20 9.27 3.32
C CYS A 262 8.95 9.70 4.10
N THR A 263 8.27 10.79 3.68
CA THR A 263 7.12 11.36 4.37
C THR A 263 6.09 11.93 3.40
N HIS A 264 4.82 11.95 3.83
CA HIS A 264 3.68 12.56 3.14
C HIS A 264 3.08 13.73 3.93
N SER A 265 3.84 14.29 4.89
CA SER A 265 3.42 15.47 5.65
C SER A 265 3.35 16.68 4.71
N GLU A 266 2.20 17.34 4.67
CA GLU A 266 1.94 18.49 3.79
C GLU A 266 2.96 19.63 4.00
N GLU A 267 3.49 19.79 5.22
CA GLU A 267 4.48 20.82 5.57
C GLU A 267 5.86 20.60 4.91
N ILE A 268 6.15 19.38 4.43
CA ILE A 268 7.43 19.04 3.81
C ILE A 268 7.23 18.20 2.53
N CYS A 269 6.14 18.45 1.80
CA CYS A 269 5.93 17.91 0.46
C CYS A 269 6.58 18.80 -0.60
N LEU A 270 7.20 18.19 -1.61
CA LEU A 270 7.74 18.90 -2.76
C LEU A 270 6.61 19.40 -3.68
N ASN A 271 6.79 20.60 -4.20
CA ASN A 271 6.03 21.18 -5.31
C ASN A 271 7.01 21.76 -6.36
N ALA A 272 6.51 22.24 -7.50
CA ALA A 272 7.36 22.77 -8.57
C ALA A 272 8.28 23.92 -8.11
N ASP A 273 7.76 24.86 -7.30
CA ASP A 273 8.53 26.01 -6.79
C ASP A 273 9.65 25.59 -5.84
N ILE A 274 9.36 24.65 -4.93
CA ILE A 274 10.33 24.10 -3.99
C ILE A 274 11.44 23.37 -4.74
N VAL A 275 11.08 22.58 -5.75
CA VAL A 275 12.05 21.90 -6.62
C VAL A 275 13.02 22.91 -7.23
N GLU A 276 12.51 24.01 -7.79
CA GLU A 276 13.34 25.09 -8.35
C GLU A 276 14.23 25.75 -7.28
N ALA A 277 13.67 25.97 -6.09
CA ALA A 277 14.37 26.59 -4.97
C ALA A 277 15.53 25.72 -4.44
N ILE A 278 15.40 24.39 -4.42
CA ILE A 278 16.42 23.50 -3.83
C ILE A 278 17.35 22.84 -4.85
N ARG A 279 17.00 22.78 -6.14
CA ARG A 279 17.90 22.21 -7.16
C ARG A 279 19.06 23.13 -7.52
N ARG A 280 20.16 22.57 -8.01
CA ARG A 280 21.23 23.34 -8.67
C ARG A 280 20.75 23.85 -10.02
N GLN A 281 21.16 25.06 -10.42
CA GLN A 281 20.64 25.73 -11.63
C GLN A 281 20.94 24.96 -12.92
N ASP A 282 22.11 24.34 -13.01
CA ASP A 282 22.66 23.63 -14.16
C ASP A 282 22.35 22.12 -14.16
N LYS A 283 21.56 21.65 -13.19
CA LYS A 283 21.22 20.23 -13.03
C LYS A 283 19.75 20.01 -12.72
N LYS A 284 19.27 18.85 -13.14
CA LYS A 284 18.00 18.28 -12.68
C LYS A 284 18.15 17.78 -11.26
N LEU A 285 17.06 17.83 -10.51
CA LEU A 285 16.97 17.22 -9.18
C LEU A 285 16.59 15.75 -9.28
N LEU A 286 17.35 14.86 -8.64
CA LEU A 286 16.93 13.47 -8.46
C LEU A 286 15.98 13.35 -7.26
N VAL A 287 14.80 12.76 -7.45
CA VAL A 287 13.84 12.51 -6.38
C VAL A 287 13.55 11.01 -6.29
N VAL A 288 13.85 10.41 -5.15
CA VAL A 288 13.52 9.01 -4.81
C VAL A 288 12.42 9.01 -3.77
N ASP A 289 11.21 8.59 -4.17
CA ASP A 289 10.00 8.80 -3.37
C ASP A 289 9.36 7.46 -2.96
N VAL A 290 9.41 7.16 -1.67
CA VAL A 290 8.78 5.97 -1.06
C VAL A 290 7.44 6.29 -0.40
N ALA A 291 7.04 7.57 -0.33
CA ALA A 291 5.84 7.96 0.38
C ALA A 291 4.58 7.46 -0.36
N GLU A 292 3.59 7.00 0.40
CA GLU A 292 2.25 6.70 -0.09
C GLU A 292 1.21 7.38 0.84
N PRO A 293 0.52 8.44 0.37
CA PRO A 293 0.65 9.10 -0.94
C PRO A 293 2.06 9.69 -1.20
N SER A 294 2.42 9.86 -2.49
CA SER A 294 3.72 10.40 -2.92
C SER A 294 3.97 11.82 -2.40
N ASN A 295 5.21 12.12 -2.04
CA ASN A 295 5.64 13.41 -1.55
C ASN A 295 5.64 14.47 -2.66
N LEU A 296 6.24 14.14 -3.82
CA LEU A 296 6.07 14.92 -5.04
C LEU A 296 4.90 14.30 -5.81
N THR A 297 3.76 14.99 -5.85
CA THR A 297 2.57 14.44 -6.52
C THR A 297 2.73 14.40 -8.03
N GLN A 298 1.89 13.62 -8.73
CA GLN A 298 1.93 13.56 -10.20
C GLN A 298 1.65 14.92 -10.85
N ALA A 299 0.75 15.72 -10.28
CA ALA A 299 0.43 17.05 -10.80
C ALA A 299 1.63 17.98 -10.73
N GLU A 300 2.25 18.07 -9.54
CA GLU A 300 3.47 18.87 -9.32
C GLU A 300 4.65 18.37 -10.16
N TYR A 301 4.80 17.05 -10.30
CA TYR A 301 5.83 16.48 -11.18
C TYR A 301 5.62 16.89 -12.64
N ASP A 302 4.38 16.91 -13.14
CA ASP A 302 4.11 17.27 -14.52
C ASP A 302 4.48 18.74 -14.82
N GLU A 303 4.46 19.61 -13.81
CA GLU A 303 4.88 21.02 -13.87
C GLU A 303 6.41 21.19 -13.88
N CYS A 304 7.16 20.31 -13.20
CA CYS A 304 8.63 20.41 -13.07
C CYS A 304 9.43 19.26 -13.73
N LYS A 305 8.79 18.40 -14.53
CA LYS A 305 9.39 17.18 -15.11
C LYS A 305 10.65 17.42 -15.96
N ASP A 306 10.84 18.62 -16.48
CA ASP A 306 12.00 18.97 -17.30
C ASP A 306 13.26 19.21 -16.45
N VAL A 307 13.07 19.57 -15.17
CA VAL A 307 14.15 19.81 -14.20
C VAL A 307 14.18 18.78 -13.07
N VAL A 308 13.40 17.70 -13.17
CA VAL A 308 13.32 16.62 -12.16
C VAL A 308 13.38 15.24 -12.79
N ILE A 309 14.21 14.38 -12.22
CA ILE A 309 14.13 12.93 -12.43
C ILE A 309 13.56 12.31 -11.16
N ARG A 310 12.34 11.78 -11.25
CA ARG A 310 11.66 11.17 -10.11
C ARG A 310 11.55 9.65 -10.29
N GLN A 311 11.73 8.90 -9.21
CA GLN A 311 11.44 7.47 -9.15
C GLN A 311 10.52 7.11 -7.97
N ASP A 312 9.54 6.24 -8.22
CA ASP A 312 8.84 5.45 -7.22
C ASP A 312 9.84 4.51 -6.53
N ALA A 313 9.76 4.37 -5.21
CA ALA A 313 10.64 3.51 -4.43
C ALA A 313 9.88 2.69 -3.37
N GLY A 314 10.59 1.81 -2.66
CA GLY A 314 10.07 0.90 -1.64
C GLY A 314 9.27 -0.27 -2.21
N ASN A 315 9.43 -0.56 -3.51
CA ASN A 315 8.76 -1.66 -4.18
C ASN A 315 9.73 -2.81 -4.42
N ALA A 316 9.29 -4.04 -4.18
CA ALA A 316 10.04 -5.25 -4.43
C ALA A 316 9.56 -5.94 -5.70
N TYR A 317 10.47 -6.63 -6.40
CA TYR A 317 10.19 -7.43 -7.59
C TYR A 317 10.54 -8.90 -7.37
N ALA A 318 9.66 -9.80 -7.81
CA ALA A 318 9.98 -11.22 -7.94
C ALA A 318 9.36 -11.82 -9.19
N ARG A 319 10.17 -12.47 -10.03
CA ARG A 319 9.72 -13.11 -11.29
C ARG A 319 8.57 -14.10 -11.09
N LYS A 320 8.58 -14.80 -9.95
CA LYS A 320 7.59 -15.83 -9.58
C LYS A 320 6.38 -15.25 -8.85
N LEU A 321 6.32 -13.96 -8.54
CA LEU A 321 5.14 -13.32 -7.97
C LEU A 321 4.00 -13.28 -8.99
N LYS A 322 2.82 -13.77 -8.61
CA LYS A 322 1.61 -13.75 -9.43
C LYS A 322 0.45 -13.18 -8.63
N TYR A 323 -0.31 -12.28 -9.25
CA TYR A 323 -1.59 -11.80 -8.74
C TYR A 323 -2.72 -12.63 -9.34
N VAL A 324 -3.73 -12.96 -8.55
CA VAL A 324 -5.00 -13.47 -9.11
C VAL A 324 -5.62 -12.37 -9.96
N LEU A 325 -6.14 -12.71 -11.14
CA LEU A 325 -6.52 -11.78 -12.23
C LEU A 325 -5.36 -11.00 -12.89
N GLY A 326 -4.10 -11.28 -12.54
CA GLY A 326 -2.92 -10.72 -13.20
C GLY A 326 -2.97 -9.20 -13.31
N PHE A 327 -2.98 -8.68 -14.55
CA PHE A 327 -2.96 -7.26 -14.88
C PHE A 327 -4.03 -6.43 -14.18
N LEU A 328 -5.25 -6.94 -14.08
CA LEU A 328 -6.36 -6.21 -13.46
C LEU A 328 -6.11 -5.98 -11.96
N ALA A 329 -5.44 -6.92 -11.28
CA ALA A 329 -5.17 -6.80 -9.86
C ALA A 329 -3.98 -5.89 -9.57
N TYR A 330 -2.82 -6.06 -10.22
CA TYR A 330 -1.68 -5.20 -9.91
C TYR A 330 -1.88 -3.75 -10.36
N ARG A 331 -2.59 -3.51 -11.48
CA ARG A 331 -2.89 -2.14 -11.93
C ARG A 331 -3.77 -1.39 -10.94
N ARG A 332 -4.65 -2.11 -10.24
CA ARG A 332 -5.49 -1.52 -9.18
C ARG A 332 -4.68 -1.00 -7.99
N PHE A 333 -3.48 -1.53 -7.79
CA PHE A 333 -2.50 -1.06 -6.80
C PHE A 333 -1.46 -0.11 -7.41
N ARG A 334 -1.63 0.31 -8.68
CA ARG A 334 -0.65 1.11 -9.43
C ARG A 334 0.72 0.42 -9.54
N LEU A 335 0.74 -0.91 -9.48
CA LEU A 335 1.95 -1.73 -9.60
C LEU A 335 2.09 -2.29 -11.02
N THR A 336 3.23 -2.93 -11.29
CA THR A 336 3.50 -3.66 -12.54
C THR A 336 3.67 -5.16 -12.29
N ARG A 337 3.78 -5.95 -13.37
CA ARG A 337 3.88 -7.40 -13.29
C ARG A 337 5.09 -7.82 -12.45
N GLY A 338 4.83 -8.62 -11.42
CA GLY A 338 5.88 -9.17 -10.55
C GLY A 338 6.38 -8.19 -9.48
N VAL A 339 5.79 -6.99 -9.39
CA VAL A 339 6.14 -5.97 -8.39
C VAL A 339 5.10 -5.98 -7.27
N THR A 340 5.56 -5.78 -6.03
CA THR A 340 4.76 -5.60 -4.81
C THR A 340 5.44 -4.60 -3.87
N PHE A 341 4.79 -4.21 -2.78
CA PHE A 341 5.43 -3.34 -1.78
C PHE A 341 6.51 -4.11 -0.99
N GLY A 342 7.57 -3.43 -0.54
CA GLY A 342 8.64 -4.05 0.24
C GLY A 342 8.13 -4.81 1.47
N CYS A 343 7.19 -4.21 2.20
CA CYS A 343 6.54 -4.84 3.35
C CYS A 343 5.76 -6.11 3.01
N PHE A 344 5.18 -6.18 1.82
CA PHE A 344 4.47 -7.37 1.34
C PHE A 344 5.46 -8.47 0.99
N ALA A 345 6.59 -8.11 0.37
CA ALA A 345 7.65 -9.03 0.05
C ALA A 345 8.28 -9.65 1.30
N GLU A 346 8.52 -8.86 2.36
CA GLU A 346 8.99 -9.36 3.66
C GLU A 346 8.05 -10.43 4.21
N ALA A 347 6.75 -10.11 4.34
CA ALA A 347 5.78 -11.05 4.90
C ALA A 347 5.67 -12.36 4.09
N LEU A 348 5.78 -12.27 2.76
CA LEU A 348 5.81 -13.45 1.90
C LEU A 348 7.09 -14.27 2.10
N ALA A 349 8.24 -13.60 2.25
CA ALA A 349 9.55 -14.25 2.43
C ALA A 349 9.65 -14.95 3.79
N LEU A 350 9.16 -14.33 4.87
CA LEU A 350 9.04 -14.94 6.19
C LEU A 350 8.28 -16.27 6.11
N GLN A 351 7.17 -16.31 5.38
CA GLN A 351 6.42 -17.55 5.23
C GLN A 351 7.12 -18.59 4.37
N THR A 352 7.89 -18.19 3.36
CA THR A 352 8.74 -19.15 2.64
C THR A 352 9.77 -19.75 3.59
N THR A 353 10.33 -18.95 4.48
CA THR A 353 11.28 -19.37 5.52
C THR A 353 10.67 -20.36 6.51
N LEU A 354 9.47 -20.08 7.03
CA LEU A 354 8.75 -21.04 7.89
C LEU A 354 8.47 -22.38 7.20
N LYS A 355 8.17 -22.38 5.89
CA LYS A 355 7.98 -23.62 5.12
C LYS A 355 9.24 -24.46 4.94
N ARG A 356 10.43 -23.89 5.20
CA ARG A 356 11.71 -24.61 5.24
C ARG A 356 12.08 -25.10 6.64
N ASN A 357 11.19 -24.91 7.62
CA ASN A 357 11.41 -25.22 9.04
C ASN A 357 12.55 -24.39 9.68
N GLU A 358 12.84 -23.21 9.14
CA GLU A 358 13.74 -22.24 9.76
C GLU A 358 12.96 -21.45 10.82
N SER A 359 13.55 -21.29 12.01
CA SER A 359 12.89 -20.59 13.13
C SER A 359 12.87 -19.07 12.94
N LEU A 360 11.75 -18.45 13.30
CA LEU A 360 11.55 -16.98 13.32
C LEU A 360 11.07 -16.47 14.68
N GLN A 361 10.97 -17.35 15.68
CA GLN A 361 10.25 -17.05 16.94
C GLN A 361 10.96 -16.01 17.80
N ASP A 362 12.29 -15.96 17.75
CA ASP A 362 13.11 -15.09 18.62
C ASP A 362 13.45 -13.75 17.97
N ILE A 363 12.87 -13.45 16.81
CA ILE A 363 13.14 -12.22 16.07
C ILE A 363 12.00 -11.23 16.28
N ASP A 364 12.33 -10.03 16.75
CA ASP A 364 11.37 -8.94 16.82
C ASP A 364 11.21 -8.24 15.46
N TRP A 365 10.25 -8.71 14.66
CA TRP A 365 9.89 -8.12 13.38
C TRP A 365 9.16 -6.76 13.47
N PHE A 366 9.00 -6.19 14.67
CA PHE A 366 8.62 -4.79 14.83
C PHE A 366 9.84 -3.87 14.94
N ALA A 367 11.01 -4.41 15.30
CA ALA A 367 12.27 -3.68 15.28
C ALA A 367 12.79 -3.56 13.84
N VAL A 368 13.23 -2.34 13.48
CA VAL A 368 13.81 -2.03 12.18
C VAL A 368 15.27 -1.66 12.37
N ASP A 369 16.16 -2.60 12.10
CA ASP A 369 17.60 -2.48 12.35
C ASP A 369 18.44 -3.25 11.31
N GLU A 370 19.76 -3.09 11.35
CA GLU A 370 20.68 -3.70 10.38
C GLU A 370 20.66 -5.22 10.45
N ALA A 371 20.56 -5.82 11.64
CA ALA A 371 20.54 -7.27 11.80
C ALA A 371 19.28 -7.90 11.18
N ASN A 372 18.11 -7.34 11.46
CA ASN A 372 16.86 -7.79 10.84
C ASN A 372 16.86 -7.57 9.32
N MET A 373 17.40 -6.45 8.83
CA MET A 373 17.54 -6.21 7.40
C MET A 373 18.48 -7.21 6.72
N GLU A 374 19.56 -7.65 7.36
CA GLU A 374 20.46 -8.69 6.85
C GLU A 374 19.75 -10.04 6.72
N ILE A 375 18.98 -10.43 7.75
CA ILE A 375 18.16 -11.65 7.68
C ILE A 375 17.18 -11.56 6.51
N VAL A 376 16.46 -10.43 6.37
CA VAL A 376 15.53 -10.21 5.25
C VAL A 376 16.26 -10.22 3.90
N ALA A 377 17.50 -9.73 3.82
CA ALA A 377 18.30 -9.77 2.60
C ALA A 377 18.60 -11.19 2.13
N GLU A 378 18.99 -12.09 3.05
CA GLU A 378 19.19 -13.50 2.71
C GLU A 378 17.87 -14.19 2.32
N MET A 379 16.76 -13.87 2.99
CA MET A 379 15.43 -14.36 2.57
C MET A 379 15.07 -13.88 1.17
N PHE A 380 15.31 -12.61 0.86
CA PHE A 380 15.03 -12.02 -0.45
C PHE A 380 15.88 -12.66 -1.54
N LYS A 381 17.17 -12.84 -1.29
CA LYS A 381 18.10 -13.54 -2.19
C LYS A 381 17.63 -14.98 -2.46
N HIS A 382 17.29 -15.73 -1.41
CA HIS A 382 16.72 -17.07 -1.56
C HIS A 382 15.47 -17.04 -2.44
N ASP A 383 14.55 -16.10 -2.18
CA ASP A 383 13.28 -16.00 -2.88
C ASP A 383 13.36 -15.36 -4.28
N GLY A 384 14.53 -14.86 -4.67
CA GLY A 384 14.74 -14.12 -5.90
C GLY A 384 13.90 -12.84 -5.94
N ILE A 385 13.78 -12.21 -4.77
CA ILE A 385 13.22 -10.87 -4.57
C ILE A 385 14.35 -9.87 -4.77
N THR A 386 14.13 -8.88 -5.62
CA THR A 386 15.09 -7.82 -5.94
C THR A 386 14.38 -6.48 -6.03
N ILE A 387 15.11 -5.41 -6.30
CA ILE A 387 14.51 -4.13 -6.72
C ILE A 387 13.91 -4.25 -8.14
N PRO A 388 12.80 -3.55 -8.46
CA PRO A 388 12.20 -3.52 -9.80
C PRO A 388 12.99 -2.62 -10.76
N SER A 389 12.61 -2.66 -12.04
CA SER A 389 13.00 -1.61 -12.99
C SER A 389 12.44 -0.26 -12.51
N PRO A 390 13.18 0.86 -12.58
CA PRO A 390 12.73 2.14 -12.05
C PRO A 390 11.48 2.67 -12.74
N ARG A 391 10.56 3.24 -11.95
CA ARG A 391 9.30 3.80 -12.44
C ARG A 391 9.07 5.21 -11.91
N CYS A 392 8.34 6.01 -12.68
CA CYS A 392 7.76 7.27 -12.25
C CYS A 392 6.26 7.21 -12.55
N PHE A 393 5.45 7.03 -11.50
CA PHE A 393 4.01 6.86 -11.58
C PHE A 393 3.61 5.73 -12.55
N GLY A 394 4.33 4.62 -12.45
CA GLY A 394 4.14 3.43 -13.29
C GLY A 394 4.76 3.50 -14.70
N LYS A 395 5.26 4.66 -15.14
CA LYS A 395 6.02 4.79 -16.41
C LYS A 395 7.50 4.47 -16.17
N LYS A 396 8.22 3.92 -17.16
CA LYS A 396 9.66 3.61 -17.02
C LYS A 396 10.46 4.92 -16.92
N VAL A 397 11.38 5.02 -15.96
CA VAL A 397 12.39 6.10 -15.95
C VAL A 397 13.39 5.83 -17.09
N LYS A 398 13.53 6.77 -18.02
CA LYS A 398 14.30 6.56 -19.26
C LYS A 398 15.80 6.77 -19.07
N SER A 399 16.18 7.71 -18.22
CA SER A 399 17.57 8.12 -17.95
C SER A 399 17.66 8.68 -16.54
N PHE A 400 18.85 8.61 -15.94
CA PHE A 400 19.22 9.30 -14.70
C PHE A 400 20.20 10.46 -14.96
N ASP A 401 20.38 10.88 -16.22
CA ASP A 401 21.23 12.00 -16.60
C ASP A 401 20.69 13.33 -16.06
N LEU A 402 21.40 13.90 -15.08
CA LEU A 402 21.02 15.13 -14.41
C LEU A 402 21.38 16.41 -15.18
N ARG A 403 21.98 16.32 -16.37
CA ARG A 403 22.27 17.52 -17.18
C ARG A 403 20.99 18.11 -17.77
N ILE A 404 20.92 19.44 -17.83
CA ILE A 404 19.83 20.20 -18.47
C ILE A 404 20.16 20.47 -19.94
#